data_AF-A0A6P8QBL7-F1
#
_entry.id   AF-A0A6P8QBL7-F1
#
_cell.length_a   1.000
_cell.length_b   1.000
_cell.length_c   1.000
_cell.angle_alpha   90.00
_cell.angle_beta   90.00
_cell.angle_gamma   90.00
#
_symmetry.space_group_name_H-M   'P 1'
#
loop_
_entity.id
_entity.type
_entity.pdbx_description
1 polymer ?
#
loop_
_entity_poly.entity_id
_entity_poly.type
_entity_poly.pdbx_seq_one_letter_code
_entity_poly.pdbx_strand_id
1 'polypeptide(L)'
;MGAVRLRRICPGTLLTDQRRFREMQQELDQLTIIVTILLVIYNSAGTAVSSLTGLMDKMKTIISFRDSFNLTEALALLAEKICAEINGCLSQHSFPPLTTEKATTLSGQIQAAVNVENHIHKLIDSQIQTFLKNYLASSYQKSVPEPPGGLGAVQKELEEIAVKYVRLVNCNKIVYSHYYDAILGNILKKEEFQLPVQSEEV
;
A
#
# COMPACT_ATOMS: atom_id res chain seq x y z
N MET A 1 2.91 1.92 -31.59
CA MET A 1 1.61 1.38 -32.08
C MET A 1 0.92 0.39 -31.11
N GLY A 2 1.24 0.41 -29.81
CA GLY A 2 0.65 -0.52 -28.81
C GLY A 2 -0.42 0.11 -27.89
N ALA A 3 -0.35 1.41 -27.62
CA ALA A 3 -1.28 2.10 -26.72
C ALA A 3 -2.70 2.27 -27.29
N VAL A 4 -2.85 2.29 -28.62
CA VAL A 4 -4.15 2.46 -29.30
C VAL A 4 -4.96 1.16 -29.30
N ARG A 5 -4.31 -0.01 -29.21
CA ARG A 5 -5.02 -1.31 -29.14
C ARG A 5 -5.57 -1.61 -27.76
N LEU A 6 -4.88 -1.22 -26.69
CA LEU A 6 -5.38 -1.36 -25.31
C LEU A 6 -6.65 -0.53 -25.07
N ARG A 7 -6.77 0.63 -25.71
CA ARG A 7 -7.99 1.47 -25.64
C ARG A 7 -9.23 0.83 -26.26
N ARG A 8 -9.11 -0.13 -27.18
CA ARG A 8 -10.27 -0.83 -27.79
C ARG A 8 -10.76 -2.04 -26.99
N ILE A 9 -9.97 -2.49 -26.00
CA ILE A 9 -10.24 -3.73 -25.25
C ILE A 9 -10.71 -3.42 -23.82
N CYS A 10 -10.51 -2.19 -23.34
CA CYS A 10 -11.09 -1.73 -22.08
C CYS A 10 -12.51 -1.18 -22.30
N PRO A 11 -13.57 -1.89 -21.90
CA PRO A 11 -14.93 -1.39 -21.95
C PRO A 11 -15.13 -0.15 -21.06
N GLY A 12 -16.13 0.68 -21.39
CA GLY A 12 -16.24 2.07 -20.93
C GLY A 12 -16.14 2.30 -19.41
N THR A 13 -16.52 1.33 -18.57
CA THR A 13 -16.40 1.49 -17.10
C THR A 13 -14.96 1.36 -16.61
N LEU A 14 -14.10 0.58 -17.28
CA LEU A 14 -12.68 0.43 -16.92
C LEU A 14 -11.91 1.75 -17.08
N LEU A 15 -12.28 2.57 -18.06
CA LEU A 15 -11.70 3.91 -18.24
C LEU A 15 -12.17 4.89 -17.16
N THR A 16 -13.41 4.75 -16.67
CA THR A 16 -13.92 5.52 -15.52
C THR A 16 -13.30 5.05 -14.20
N ASP A 17 -13.07 3.75 -14.06
CA ASP A 17 -12.50 3.14 -12.86
C ASP A 17 -10.99 3.31 -12.76
N GLN A 18 -10.29 3.58 -13.87
CA GLN A 18 -8.85 3.89 -13.87
C GLN A 18 -8.52 5.06 -12.92
N ARG A 19 -9.37 6.10 -12.87
CA ARG A 19 -9.18 7.21 -11.93
C ARG A 19 -9.32 6.74 -10.49
N ARG A 20 -10.37 5.96 -10.20
CA ARG A 20 -10.64 5.42 -8.85
C ARG A 20 -9.51 4.50 -8.36
N PHE A 21 -8.97 3.65 -9.23
CA PHE A 21 -7.80 2.83 -8.90
C PHE A 21 -6.56 3.67 -8.65
N ARG A 22 -6.35 4.76 -9.42
CA ARG A 22 -5.24 5.68 -9.18
C ARG A 22 -5.37 6.40 -7.83
N GLU A 23 -6.57 6.88 -7.50
CA GLU A 23 -6.86 7.51 -6.21
C GLU A 23 -6.59 6.53 -5.06
N MET A 24 -7.10 5.28 -5.14
CA MET A 24 -6.80 4.25 -4.14
C MET A 24 -5.31 3.92 -4.07
N GLN A 25 -4.60 3.85 -5.20
CA GLN A 25 -3.15 3.63 -5.20
C GLN A 25 -2.41 4.78 -4.52
N GLN A 26 -2.83 6.03 -4.73
CA GLN A 26 -2.26 7.18 -4.03
C GLN A 26 -2.52 7.10 -2.52
N GLU A 27 -3.73 6.75 -2.09
CA GLU A 27 -4.05 6.52 -0.68
C GLU A 27 -3.14 5.41 -0.08
N LEU A 28 -2.92 4.30 -0.80
CA LEU A 28 -2.03 3.22 -0.38
C LEU A 28 -0.57 3.66 -0.27
N ASP A 29 -0.04 4.38 -1.27
CA ASP A 29 1.33 4.90 -1.24
C ASP A 29 1.56 5.80 -0.01
N GLN A 30 0.57 6.65 0.31
CA GLN A 30 0.63 7.51 1.49
C GLN A 30 0.65 6.69 2.78
N LEU A 31 -0.20 5.67 2.89
CA LEU A 31 -0.19 4.75 4.03
C LEU A 31 1.13 3.98 4.16
N THR A 32 1.72 3.51 3.05
CA THR A 32 3.02 2.85 3.05
C THR A 32 4.11 3.74 3.64
N ILE A 33 4.13 5.02 3.26
CA ILE A 33 5.09 5.99 3.79
C ILE A 33 4.85 6.22 5.29
N ILE A 34 3.59 6.41 5.71
CA ILE A 34 3.23 6.61 7.13
C ILE A 34 3.68 5.43 7.97
N VAL A 35 3.37 4.20 7.57
CA VAL A 35 3.75 2.98 8.29
C VAL A 35 5.27 2.83 8.32
N THR A 36 5.96 3.10 7.22
CA THR A 36 7.43 3.07 7.15
C THR A 36 8.04 4.03 8.17
N ILE A 37 7.54 5.27 8.24
CA ILE A 37 8.00 6.27 9.20
C ILE A 37 7.68 5.84 10.64
N LEU A 38 6.46 5.35 10.90
CA LEU A 38 6.08 4.86 12.23
C LEU A 38 6.99 3.71 12.69
N LEU A 39 7.33 2.78 11.81
CA LEU A 39 8.23 1.66 12.11
C LEU A 39 9.65 2.14 12.43
N VAL A 40 10.16 3.09 11.64
CA VAL A 40 11.46 3.74 11.87
C VAL A 40 11.50 4.44 13.24
N ILE A 41 10.43 5.14 13.61
CA ILE A 41 10.33 5.81 14.91
C ILE A 41 10.27 4.77 16.04
N TYR A 42 9.44 3.73 15.91
CA TYR A 42 9.33 2.67 16.90
C TYR A 42 10.67 1.95 17.11
N ASN A 43 11.44 1.74 16.04
CA ASN A 43 12.78 1.14 16.12
C ASN A 43 13.80 2.05 16.83
N SER A 44 13.72 3.37 16.63
CA SER A 44 14.70 4.32 17.17
C SER A 44 14.44 4.72 18.63
N ALA A 45 13.18 4.87 19.02
CA ALA A 45 12.78 5.39 20.34
C ALA A 45 11.98 4.38 21.20
N GLY A 46 11.69 3.18 20.69
CA GLY A 46 11.08 2.09 21.46
C GLY A 46 9.69 2.42 22.00
N THR A 47 9.33 1.87 23.16
CA THR A 47 8.02 2.06 23.80
C THR A 47 7.78 3.49 24.31
N ALA A 48 8.78 4.36 24.33
CA ALA A 48 8.57 5.78 24.63
C ALA A 48 7.74 6.48 23.55
N VAL A 49 7.58 5.85 22.37
CA VAL A 49 6.84 6.39 21.23
C VAL A 49 5.32 6.19 21.37
N SER A 50 4.86 5.22 22.16
CA SER A 50 3.41 4.95 22.28
C SER A 50 2.61 6.09 22.92
N SER A 51 3.28 7.09 23.51
CA SER A 51 2.65 8.31 24.03
C SER A 51 2.56 9.46 23.01
N LEU A 52 3.10 9.30 21.78
CA LEU A 52 2.97 10.27 20.68
C LEU A 52 1.57 10.21 20.04
N THR A 53 0.56 10.62 20.80
CA THR A 53 -0.82 10.74 20.32
C THR A 53 -0.94 11.83 19.25
N GLY A 54 -1.57 11.54 18.11
CA GLY A 54 -1.79 12.51 17.02
C GLY A 54 -0.61 12.66 16.04
N LEU A 55 0.47 11.89 16.23
CA LEU A 55 1.59 11.85 15.29
C LEU A 55 1.16 11.40 13.88
N MET A 56 0.29 10.39 13.84
CA MET A 56 -0.28 9.85 12.61
C MET A 56 -1.08 10.91 11.83
N ASP A 57 -1.88 11.73 12.52
CA ASP A 57 -2.67 12.78 11.87
C ASP A 57 -1.78 13.90 11.30
N LYS A 58 -0.68 14.24 12.01
CA LYS A 58 0.34 15.18 11.52
C LYS A 58 1.02 14.63 10.27
N MET A 59 1.40 13.35 10.27
CA MET A 59 2.01 12.69 9.11
C MET A 59 1.05 12.67 7.92
N LYS A 60 -0.20 12.26 8.13
CA LYS A 60 -1.25 12.29 7.10
C LYS A 60 -1.42 13.68 6.49
N THR A 61 -1.44 14.73 7.32
CA THR A 61 -1.55 16.11 6.84
C THR A 61 -0.38 16.46 5.92
N ILE A 62 0.85 16.17 6.34
CA ILE A 62 2.07 16.51 5.58
C ILE A 62 2.18 15.67 4.30
N ILE A 63 1.88 14.37 4.39
CA ILE A 63 1.95 13.44 3.27
C ILE A 63 0.78 13.62 2.29
N SER A 64 -0.37 14.14 2.74
CA SER A 64 -1.48 14.53 1.87
C SER A 64 -1.09 15.63 0.89
N PHE A 65 -0.07 16.44 1.19
CA PHE A 65 0.48 17.44 0.27
C PHE A 65 1.49 16.85 -0.73
N ARG A 66 1.46 15.53 -0.98
CA ARG A 66 2.37 14.81 -1.90
C ARG A 66 2.43 15.41 -3.32
N ASP A 67 1.38 16.12 -3.74
CA ASP A 67 1.31 16.81 -5.03
C ASP A 67 2.06 18.17 -5.05
N SER A 68 2.68 18.57 -3.94
CA SER A 68 3.52 19.77 -3.87
C SER A 68 4.95 19.48 -4.34
N PHE A 69 5.54 20.44 -5.04
CA PHE A 69 6.88 20.37 -5.65
C PHE A 69 8.03 20.09 -4.67
N ASN A 70 7.76 20.02 -3.35
CA ASN A 70 8.75 20.03 -2.28
C ASN A 70 8.58 18.88 -1.27
N LEU A 71 8.17 17.68 -1.70
CA LEU A 71 8.00 16.52 -0.80
C LEU A 71 9.26 16.24 0.04
N THR A 72 10.45 16.36 -0.53
CA THR A 72 11.73 16.16 0.18
C THR A 72 11.92 17.18 1.31
N GLU A 73 11.59 18.44 1.07
CA GLU A 73 11.67 19.52 2.08
C GLU A 73 10.61 19.32 3.17
N ALA A 74 9.40 18.94 2.78
CA ALA A 74 8.32 18.61 3.72
C ALA A 74 8.71 17.43 4.63
N LEU A 75 9.40 16.41 4.10
CA LEU A 75 9.92 15.29 4.87
C LEU A 75 11.07 15.69 5.80
N ALA A 76 11.93 16.61 5.38
CA ALA A 76 12.99 17.13 6.25
C ALA A 76 12.39 17.89 7.44
N LEU A 77 11.41 18.77 7.20
CA LEU A 77 10.66 19.46 8.25
C LEU A 77 9.90 18.49 9.16
N LEU A 78 9.29 17.46 8.57
CA LEU A 78 8.63 16.39 9.31
C LEU A 78 9.63 15.64 10.21
N ALA A 79 10.81 15.30 9.69
CA ALA A 79 11.86 14.62 10.42
C ALA A 79 12.36 15.44 11.61
N GLU A 80 12.63 16.74 11.41
CA GLU A 80 13.00 17.66 12.49
C GLU A 80 11.91 17.74 13.57
N LYS A 81 10.65 17.88 13.15
CA LYS A 81 9.51 17.92 14.06
C LYS A 81 9.35 16.63 14.86
N ILE A 82 9.51 15.47 14.22
CA ILE A 82 9.48 14.16 14.88
C ILE A 82 10.61 14.04 15.90
N CYS A 83 11.84 14.41 15.55
CA CYS A 83 12.97 14.40 16.47
C CYS A 83 12.73 15.30 17.69
N ALA A 84 12.15 16.49 17.49
CA ALA A 84 11.79 17.40 18.56
C ALA A 84 10.68 16.82 19.46
N GLU A 85 9.66 16.19 18.88
CA GLU A 85 8.54 15.59 19.61
C GLU A 85 8.99 14.37 20.44
N ILE A 86 9.87 13.53 19.89
CA ILE A 86 10.48 12.41 20.62
C ILE A 86 11.32 12.93 21.79
N ASN A 87 12.17 13.94 21.58
CA ASN A 87 12.97 14.51 22.66
C ASN A 87 12.11 15.14 23.77
N GLY A 88 11.02 15.82 23.39
CA GLY A 88 10.04 16.34 24.34
C GLY A 88 9.39 15.23 25.16
N CYS A 89 9.01 14.13 24.50
CA CYS A 89 8.44 12.96 25.16
C CYS A 89 9.43 12.26 26.10
N LEU A 90 10.68 12.05 25.66
CA LEU A 90 11.74 11.49 26.50
C LEU A 90 11.96 12.34 27.75
N SER A 91 11.97 13.68 27.59
CA SER A 91 12.11 14.61 28.72
C SER A 91 10.95 14.51 29.70
N GLN A 92 9.70 14.39 29.22
CA GLN A 92 8.51 14.22 30.07
C GLN A 92 8.54 12.92 30.86
N HIS A 93 9.12 11.86 30.30
CA HIS A 93 9.24 10.55 30.94
C HIS A 93 10.59 10.34 31.66
N SER A 94 11.39 11.41 31.84
CA SER A 94 12.72 11.35 32.48
C SER A 94 13.72 10.39 31.82
N PHE A 95 13.55 10.12 30.52
CA PHE A 95 14.51 9.38 29.71
C PHE A 95 15.58 10.31 29.14
N PRO A 96 16.80 9.80 28.89
CA PRO A 96 17.84 10.59 28.24
C PRO A 96 17.40 11.01 26.82
N PRO A 97 17.75 12.23 26.37
CA PRO A 97 17.42 12.69 25.03
C PRO A 97 18.11 11.81 23.97
N LEU A 98 17.57 11.85 22.74
CA LEU A 98 18.23 11.22 21.60
C LEU A 98 19.64 11.78 21.45
N THR A 99 20.63 10.89 21.40
CA THR A 99 22.00 11.25 21.00
C THR A 99 21.99 11.85 19.60
N THR A 100 22.90 12.78 19.31
CA THR A 100 23.02 13.43 18.00
C THR A 100 23.09 12.43 16.85
N GLU A 101 23.84 11.33 17.02
CA GLU A 101 23.95 10.25 16.03
C GLU A 101 22.61 9.54 15.73
N LYS A 102 21.81 9.27 16.77
CA LYS A 102 20.47 8.67 16.59
C LYS A 102 19.50 9.64 15.93
N ALA A 103 19.56 10.93 16.26
CA ALA A 103 18.71 11.95 15.65
C ALA A 103 19.03 12.15 14.16
N THR A 104 20.32 12.17 13.78
CA THR A 104 20.72 12.26 12.37
C THR A 104 20.34 11.00 11.60
N THR A 105 20.52 9.82 12.19
CA THR A 105 20.13 8.54 11.58
C THR A 105 18.61 8.47 11.36
N LEU A 106 17.83 8.85 12.37
CA LEU A 106 16.37 8.89 12.31
C LEU A 106 15.89 9.84 11.20
N SER A 107 16.46 11.03 11.13
CA SER A 107 16.11 12.00 10.08
C SER A 107 16.44 11.47 8.68
N GLY A 108 17.61 10.84 8.51
CA GLY A 108 17.98 10.20 7.25
C GLY A 108 17.03 9.07 6.85
N GLN A 109 16.61 8.23 7.81
CA GLN A 109 15.67 7.14 7.56
C GLN A 109 14.26 7.63 7.20
N ILE A 110 13.78 8.70 7.84
CA ILE A 110 12.47 9.33 7.53
C ILE A 110 12.48 9.90 6.11
N GLN A 111 13.55 10.60 5.72
CA GLN A 111 13.69 11.12 4.36
C GLN A 111 13.80 9.98 3.33
N ALA A 112 14.46 8.88 3.69
CA ALA A 112 14.55 7.68 2.86
C ALA A 112 13.24 6.86 2.81
N ALA A 113 12.22 7.17 3.62
CA ALA A 113 10.96 6.42 3.66
C ALA A 113 10.12 6.56 2.39
N VAL A 114 10.32 7.64 1.63
CA VAL A 114 9.65 7.86 0.33
C VAL A 114 10.36 7.16 -0.82
N ASN A 115 11.60 6.71 -0.60
CA ASN A 115 12.31 5.93 -1.61
C ASN A 115 11.70 4.54 -1.73
N VAL A 116 11.13 4.23 -2.89
CA VAL A 116 10.53 2.92 -3.21
C VAL A 116 11.56 1.78 -3.17
N GLU A 117 12.85 2.10 -3.33
CA GLU A 117 13.93 1.12 -3.22
C GLU A 117 14.32 0.78 -1.77
N ASN A 118 13.79 1.52 -0.79
CA ASN A 118 14.04 1.27 0.62
C ASN A 118 13.47 -0.11 1.02
N HIS A 119 14.27 -0.92 1.72
CA HIS A 119 13.89 -2.27 2.13
C HIS A 119 12.63 -2.28 3.01
N ILE A 120 12.49 -1.30 3.92
CA ILE A 120 11.31 -1.16 4.77
C ILE A 120 10.09 -0.81 3.92
N HIS A 121 10.24 0.14 2.98
CA HIS A 121 9.15 0.52 2.08
C HIS A 121 8.65 -0.69 1.27
N LYS A 122 9.56 -1.47 0.67
CA LYS A 122 9.22 -2.70 -0.08
C LYS A 122 8.55 -3.75 0.79
N LEU A 123 9.01 -3.91 2.03
CA LEU A 123 8.43 -4.86 2.98
C LEU A 123 6.98 -4.48 3.31
N ILE A 124 6.73 -3.21 3.61
CA ILE A 124 5.40 -2.70 3.92
C ILE A 124 4.48 -2.78 2.70
N ASP A 125 4.94 -2.38 1.53
CA ASP A 125 4.18 -2.51 0.28
C ASP A 125 3.80 -3.98 0.02
N SER A 126 4.75 -4.91 0.16
CA SER A 126 4.48 -6.35 0.02
C SER A 126 3.42 -6.87 1.01
N GLN A 127 3.45 -6.39 2.26
CA GLN A 127 2.44 -6.75 3.26
C GLN A 127 1.06 -6.20 2.90
N ILE A 128 0.98 -4.95 2.45
CA ILE A 128 -0.27 -4.32 1.98
C ILE A 128 -0.83 -5.07 0.77
N GLN A 129 0.00 -5.40 -0.22
CA GLN A 129 -0.41 -6.16 -1.39
C GLN A 129 -0.92 -7.56 -1.00
N THR A 130 -0.27 -8.21 -0.06
CA THR A 130 -0.70 -9.51 0.47
C THR A 130 -2.04 -9.39 1.20
N PHE A 131 -2.21 -8.36 2.02
CA PHE A 131 -3.48 -8.07 2.68
C PHE A 131 -4.61 -7.86 1.66
N LEU A 132 -4.42 -7.03 0.64
CA LEU A 132 -5.42 -6.79 -0.40
C LEU A 132 -5.79 -8.06 -1.18
N LYS A 133 -4.79 -8.90 -1.51
CA LYS A 133 -5.03 -10.21 -2.16
C LYS A 133 -5.84 -11.15 -1.27
N ASN A 134 -5.49 -11.24 0.01
CA ASN A 134 -6.22 -12.07 0.96
C ASN A 134 -7.65 -11.55 1.17
N TYR A 135 -7.82 -10.23 1.21
CA TYR A 135 -9.12 -9.57 1.35
C TYR A 135 -10.01 -9.77 0.11
N LEU A 136 -9.42 -9.79 -1.08
CA LEU A 136 -10.13 -10.20 -2.31
C LEU A 136 -10.54 -11.67 -2.27
N ALA A 137 -9.64 -12.57 -1.87
CA ALA A 137 -9.92 -14.00 -1.78
C ALA A 137 -10.99 -14.32 -0.72
N SER A 138 -10.96 -13.59 0.40
CA SER A 138 -11.95 -13.70 1.46
C SER A 138 -13.25 -12.96 1.16
N SER A 139 -13.37 -12.18 0.08
CA SER A 139 -14.68 -11.59 -0.27
C SER A 139 -15.79 -12.65 -0.50
N TYR A 140 -15.42 -13.92 -0.63
CA TYR A 140 -16.30 -15.10 -0.70
C TYR A 140 -16.52 -15.81 0.66
N GLN A 141 -15.72 -15.49 1.69
CA GLN A 141 -15.75 -16.10 3.03
C GLN A 141 -15.91 -15.00 4.08
N LYS A 142 -16.92 -15.08 4.97
CA LYS A 142 -17.30 -14.02 5.94
C LYS A 142 -16.24 -13.64 7.00
N SER A 143 -14.96 -13.97 6.83
CA SER A 143 -13.87 -13.61 7.73
C SER A 143 -13.03 -12.49 7.14
N VAL A 144 -12.90 -11.38 7.87
CA VAL A 144 -11.91 -10.34 7.62
C VAL A 144 -10.52 -10.93 7.90
N PRO A 145 -9.58 -10.91 6.96
CA PRO A 145 -8.20 -11.33 7.22
C PRO A 145 -7.60 -10.42 8.30
N GLU A 146 -7.00 -11.01 9.32
CA GLU A 146 -6.29 -10.23 10.33
C GLU A 146 -5.09 -9.53 9.66
N PRO A 147 -4.86 -8.23 9.91
CA PRO A 147 -3.72 -7.54 9.33
C PRO A 147 -2.42 -8.16 9.84
N PRO A 148 -1.39 -8.32 9.00
CA PRO A 148 -0.07 -8.70 9.48
C PRO A 148 0.42 -7.67 10.52
N GLY A 149 1.05 -8.16 11.59
CA GLY A 149 1.32 -7.44 12.86
C GLY A 149 2.17 -6.15 12.81
N GLY A 150 2.38 -5.54 11.64
CA GLY A 150 2.99 -4.21 11.46
C GLY A 150 2.03 -3.13 10.97
N LEU A 151 0.79 -3.47 10.60
CA LEU A 151 -0.19 -2.55 10.01
C LEU A 151 -1.27 -2.07 11.00
N GLY A 152 -1.21 -2.49 12.27
CA GLY A 152 -2.25 -2.17 13.26
C GLY A 152 -2.55 -0.67 13.41
N ALA A 153 -1.53 0.19 13.28
CA ALA A 153 -1.71 1.64 13.36
C ALA A 153 -2.56 2.24 12.24
N VAL A 154 -2.60 1.59 11.06
CA VAL A 154 -3.32 2.05 9.87
C VAL A 154 -4.39 1.06 9.41
N GLN A 155 -4.75 0.11 10.27
CA GLN A 155 -5.64 -0.99 9.92
C GLN A 155 -6.98 -0.49 9.40
N LYS A 156 -7.57 0.49 10.09
CA LYS A 156 -8.88 1.04 9.73
C LYS A 156 -8.86 1.67 8.33
N GLU A 157 -7.85 2.49 8.04
CA GLU A 157 -7.69 3.14 6.75
C GLU A 157 -7.44 2.13 5.63
N LEU A 158 -6.63 1.11 5.89
CA LEU A 158 -6.35 0.05 4.94
C LEU A 158 -7.60 -0.80 4.65
N GLU A 159 -8.41 -1.11 5.67
CA GLU A 159 -9.69 -1.81 5.51
C GLU A 159 -10.69 -0.99 4.67
N GLU A 160 -10.80 0.31 4.89
CA GLU A 160 -11.64 1.20 4.08
C GLU A 160 -11.26 1.16 2.59
N ILE A 161 -9.95 1.20 2.29
CA ILE A 161 -9.44 1.07 0.92
C ILE A 161 -9.71 -0.34 0.38
N ALA A 162 -9.48 -1.38 1.17
CA ALA A 162 -9.71 -2.76 0.75
C ALA A 162 -11.18 -3.02 0.40
N VAL A 163 -12.13 -2.46 1.16
CA VAL A 163 -13.56 -2.52 0.84
C VAL A 163 -13.87 -1.83 -0.49
N LYS A 164 -13.35 -0.61 -0.73
CA LYS A 164 -13.51 0.09 -2.01
C LYS A 164 -12.94 -0.74 -3.16
N TYR A 165 -11.74 -1.29 -2.97
CA TYR A 165 -11.01 -2.10 -3.94
C TYR A 165 -11.78 -3.37 -4.31
N VAL A 166 -12.22 -4.17 -3.34
CA VAL A 166 -13.01 -5.39 -3.59
C VAL A 166 -14.31 -5.08 -4.31
N ARG A 167 -15.04 -4.04 -3.88
CA ARG A 167 -16.28 -3.62 -4.54
C ARG A 167 -16.04 -3.30 -6.00
N LEU A 168 -14.99 -2.53 -6.30
CA LEU A 168 -14.66 -2.13 -7.66
C LEU A 168 -14.23 -3.32 -8.53
N VAL A 169 -13.42 -4.23 -7.98
CA VAL A 169 -13.00 -5.46 -8.66
C VAL A 169 -14.19 -6.38 -8.92
N ASN A 170 -15.09 -6.57 -7.94
CA ASN A 170 -16.28 -7.41 -8.09
C ASN A 170 -17.29 -6.81 -9.08
N CYS A 171 -17.52 -5.50 -9.07
CA CYS A 171 -18.34 -4.84 -10.08
C CYS A 171 -17.78 -5.07 -11.49
N ASN A 172 -16.46 -4.85 -11.67
CA ASN A 172 -15.81 -5.11 -12.96
C ASN A 172 -15.90 -6.58 -13.36
N LYS A 173 -15.72 -7.52 -12.42
CA LYS A 173 -15.89 -8.95 -12.67
C LYS A 173 -17.30 -9.28 -13.13
N ILE A 174 -18.34 -8.81 -12.45
CA ILE A 174 -19.74 -9.10 -12.82
C ILE A 174 -20.05 -8.57 -14.21
N VAL A 175 -19.70 -7.30 -14.47
CA VAL A 175 -19.98 -6.64 -15.75
C VAL A 175 -19.23 -7.32 -16.89
N TYR A 176 -17.98 -7.76 -16.68
CA TYR A 176 -17.13 -8.25 -17.77
C TYR A 176 -16.88 -9.75 -17.80
N SER A 177 -17.41 -10.51 -16.83
CA SER A 177 -17.32 -11.97 -16.75
C SER A 177 -17.55 -12.64 -18.10
N HIS A 178 -18.65 -12.30 -18.78
CA HIS A 178 -19.00 -12.87 -20.08
C HIS A 178 -17.95 -12.65 -21.19
N TYR A 179 -17.23 -11.52 -21.18
CA TYR A 179 -16.12 -11.30 -22.12
C TYR A 179 -14.91 -12.16 -21.74
N TYR A 180 -14.61 -12.26 -20.45
CA TYR A 180 -13.52 -13.11 -19.95
C TYR A 180 -13.81 -14.60 -20.21
N ASP A 181 -15.04 -15.05 -20.01
CA ASP A 181 -15.48 -16.42 -20.26
C ASP A 181 -15.32 -16.81 -21.74
N ALA A 182 -15.65 -15.88 -22.65
CA ALA A 182 -15.44 -16.09 -24.08
C ALA A 182 -13.95 -16.19 -24.45
N ILE A 183 -13.10 -15.35 -23.85
CA ILE A 183 -11.64 -15.37 -24.07
C ILE A 183 -11.04 -16.67 -23.49
N LEU A 184 -11.36 -16.99 -22.23
CA LEU A 184 -10.88 -18.18 -21.53
C LEU A 184 -11.36 -19.46 -22.24
N GLY A 185 -12.62 -19.51 -22.67
CA GLY A 185 -13.15 -20.63 -23.44
C GLY A 185 -12.41 -20.84 -24.76
N ASN A 186 -11.99 -19.77 -25.44
CA ASN A 186 -11.18 -19.88 -26.65
C ASN A 186 -9.74 -20.35 -26.38
N ILE A 187 -9.15 -19.95 -25.25
CA ILE A 187 -7.81 -20.40 -24.84
C ILE A 187 -7.85 -21.89 -24.46
N LEU A 188 -8.81 -22.30 -23.63
CA LEU A 188 -8.97 -23.70 -23.19
C LEU A 188 -9.23 -24.64 -24.37
N LYS A 189 -10.11 -24.25 -25.31
CA LYS A 189 -10.32 -25.01 -26.55
C LYS A 189 -9.05 -25.11 -27.38
N LYS A 190 -8.22 -24.06 -27.43
CA LYS A 190 -6.97 -24.08 -28.20
C LYS A 190 -5.94 -25.03 -27.58
N GLU A 191 -5.89 -25.15 -26.25
CA GLU A 191 -5.06 -26.12 -25.54
C GLU A 191 -5.56 -27.57 -25.74
N GLU A 192 -6.87 -27.80 -25.75
CA GLU A 192 -7.45 -29.13 -26.06
C GLU A 192 -7.12 -29.59 -27.48
N PHE A 193 -7.06 -28.68 -28.46
CA PHE A 193 -6.64 -28.99 -29.83
C PHE A 193 -5.11 -29.18 -29.99
N GLN A 194 -4.31 -28.97 -28.94
CA GLN A 194 -2.85 -29.15 -28.95
C GLN A 194 -2.35 -30.37 -28.17
N LEU A 195 -3.25 -31.14 -27.53
CA LEU A 195 -2.90 -32.48 -27.03
C LEU A 195 -2.78 -33.43 -28.23
N PRO A 196 -1.63 -34.10 -28.44
CA PRO A 196 -1.51 -35.08 -29.50
C PRO A 196 -2.46 -36.24 -29.15
N VAL A 197 -3.40 -36.51 -30.05
CA VAL A 197 -4.07 -37.80 -30.12
C VAL A 197 -2.97 -38.84 -30.36
N GLN A 198 -2.45 -39.43 -29.30
CA GLN A 198 -1.76 -40.70 -29.41
C GLN A 198 -2.84 -41.73 -29.70
N SER A 199 -3.07 -41.95 -31.00
CA SER A 199 -3.74 -43.15 -31.47
C SER A 199 -2.78 -44.31 -31.23
N GLU A 200 -3.04 -45.09 -30.19
CA GLU A 200 -2.52 -46.45 -30.08
C GLU A 200 -3.09 -47.33 -31.22
N GLU A 201 -2.23 -48.22 -31.67
CA GLU A 201 -2.25 -49.16 -32.80
C GLU A 201 -3.55 -49.94 -33.05
N VAL A 202 -3.83 -50.19 -34.34
CA VAL A 202 -4.00 -51.55 -34.90
C VAL A 202 -3.31 -51.62 -36.26
#